data_AF-A0A830D327-F1
#
_entry.id   AF-A0A830D327-F1
#
_cell.length_a   1.000
_cell.length_b   1.000
_cell.length_c   1.000
_cell.angle_alpha   90.00
_cell.angle_beta   90.00
_cell.angle_gamma   90.00
#
_symmetry.space_group_name_H-M   'P 1'
#
loop_
_entity.id
_entity.type
_entity.pdbx_description
1 polymer ?
#
loop_
_entity_poly.entity_id
_entity_poly.type
_entity_poly.pdbx_seq_one_letter_code
_entity_poly.pdbx_strand_id
1 'polypeptide(L)'
;GSRDRCPAVLPLPNLPGNHEGPRDHRHRHNLRQGQHREMDIHPEEHHLPRHQAAPPHAAELVTPNVTLRRLIQSWCTLHAAHGIQRLPTPKPPVSKSQLLKILNHAQTPQTQIKSLQTLKSIASHNQTNRRCMENAGVPDFLASLIVTNTESRKACEEALTILFTLQLSESGLKALTLNTEFLESLTRFMQHAGYESRVYAVMMLKSMLEAADPALQINLRPEFFVELAQILSDNGACQNAFMSCPKH
;
A
#
# COMPACT_ATOMS: atom_id res chain seq x y z
N GLY A 1 -65.18 -1.61 8.88
CA GLY A 1 -65.75 -1.18 7.61
C GLY A 1 -64.66 -1.21 6.58
N SER A 2 -64.76 -2.18 5.66
CA SER A 2 -63.76 -2.57 4.66
C SER A 2 -63.50 -1.53 3.58
N ARG A 3 -62.27 -1.56 3.01
CA ARG A 3 -61.90 -1.48 1.58
C ARG A 3 -60.37 -1.29 1.52
N ASP A 4 -59.57 -2.34 1.42
CA ASP A 4 -59.20 -3.08 0.19
C ASP A 4 -58.88 -2.20 -1.02
N ARG A 5 -57.57 -2.07 -1.31
CA ARG A 5 -57.05 -2.20 -2.68
C ARG A 5 -55.55 -2.52 -2.69
N CYS A 6 -55.27 -3.74 -3.18
CA CYS A 6 -53.97 -4.32 -3.51
C CYS A 6 -53.47 -3.87 -4.92
N PRO A 7 -52.22 -4.23 -5.33
CA PRO A 7 -51.31 -3.35 -6.06
C PRO A 7 -51.29 -3.53 -7.59
N ALA A 8 -50.76 -2.53 -8.29
CA ALA A 8 -50.53 -2.59 -9.74
C ALA A 8 -49.16 -3.23 -10.06
N VAL A 9 -49.22 -4.41 -10.69
CA VAL A 9 -48.12 -5.16 -11.30
C VAL A 9 -47.83 -4.58 -12.69
N LEU A 10 -46.56 -4.29 -12.99
CA LEU A 10 -46.11 -3.90 -14.32
C LEU A 10 -45.73 -5.15 -15.16
N PRO A 11 -46.04 -5.23 -16.47
CA PRO A 11 -45.76 -6.42 -17.28
C PRO A 11 -44.34 -6.41 -17.89
N LEU A 12 -43.70 -7.60 -17.89
CA LEU A 12 -42.50 -7.94 -18.67
C LEU A 12 -42.80 -8.02 -20.18
N PRO A 13 -41.84 -7.69 -21.06
CA PRO A 13 -41.91 -8.04 -22.48
C PRO A 13 -41.38 -9.46 -22.78
N ASN A 14 -42.08 -10.12 -23.69
CA ASN A 14 -41.92 -11.51 -24.14
C ASN A 14 -40.61 -11.80 -24.90
N LEU A 15 -40.05 -12.99 -24.63
CA LEU A 15 -39.09 -13.71 -25.48
C LEU A 15 -39.82 -14.42 -26.64
N PRO A 16 -39.28 -14.45 -27.87
CA PRO A 16 -39.73 -15.40 -28.89
C PRO A 16 -38.85 -16.66 -28.93
N GLY A 17 -39.48 -17.78 -28.57
CA GLY A 17 -39.62 -19.03 -29.34
C GLY A 17 -38.42 -19.64 -30.10
N ASN A 18 -38.09 -20.86 -29.68
CA ASN A 18 -37.31 -21.88 -30.38
C ASN A 18 -37.82 -22.17 -31.80
N HIS A 19 -36.90 -22.46 -32.74
CA HIS A 19 -37.14 -23.38 -33.85
C HIS A 19 -35.91 -24.28 -34.08
N GLU A 20 -36.18 -25.59 -34.10
CA GLU A 20 -35.26 -26.70 -34.31
C GLU A 20 -34.88 -26.92 -35.80
N GLY A 21 -33.59 -27.20 -36.03
CA GLY A 21 -33.04 -28.19 -36.99
C GLY A 21 -33.14 -27.95 -38.52
N PRO A 22 -32.45 -28.75 -39.36
CA PRO A 22 -31.46 -29.81 -39.08
C PRO A 22 -30.10 -29.66 -39.80
N ARG A 23 -29.18 -30.55 -39.42
CA ARG A 23 -27.83 -30.79 -40.00
C ARG A 23 -27.92 -31.30 -41.44
N ASP A 24 -26.95 -30.93 -42.28
CA ASP A 24 -26.62 -31.72 -43.48
C ASP A 24 -25.11 -31.81 -43.76
N HIS A 25 -24.75 -32.88 -44.44
CA HIS A 25 -23.47 -33.55 -44.56
C HIS A 25 -22.49 -32.94 -45.59
N ARG A 26 -21.19 -33.24 -45.36
CA ARG A 26 -20.09 -33.54 -46.30
C ARG A 26 -20.17 -32.90 -47.70
N HIS A 27 -19.07 -32.24 -48.13
CA HIS A 27 -18.25 -32.77 -49.22
C HIS A 27 -16.83 -32.19 -49.26
N ARG A 28 -15.90 -33.12 -49.47
CA ARG A 28 -14.45 -33.00 -49.64
C ARG A 28 -14.19 -32.84 -51.14
N HIS A 29 -13.45 -31.82 -51.58
CA HIS A 29 -12.85 -31.84 -52.91
C HIS A 29 -11.39 -31.37 -52.87
N ASN A 30 -10.53 -32.31 -53.27
CA ASN A 30 -9.11 -32.17 -53.53
C ASN A 30 -8.87 -31.26 -54.76
N LEU A 31 -7.95 -30.31 -54.66
CA LEU A 31 -7.32 -29.69 -55.83
C LEU A 31 -5.79 -29.82 -55.80
N ARG A 32 -5.34 -30.66 -56.75
CA ARG A 32 -4.05 -30.77 -57.47
C ARG A 32 -2.79 -30.13 -56.88
N GLN A 33 -1.79 -31.01 -56.69
CA GLN A 33 -0.37 -30.72 -56.74
C GLN A 33 0.04 -30.23 -58.14
N GLY A 34 0.61 -29.03 -58.22
CA GLY A 34 1.32 -28.52 -59.39
C GLY A 34 2.83 -28.63 -59.16
N GLN A 35 3.53 -29.33 -60.04
CA GLN A 35 4.98 -29.43 -60.10
C GLN A 35 5.58 -28.08 -60.47
N HIS A 36 6.40 -27.49 -59.60
CA HIS A 36 7.32 -26.41 -59.97
C HIS A 36 8.75 -26.94 -59.89
N ARG A 37 9.44 -26.87 -61.03
CA ARG A 37 10.84 -27.20 -61.21
C ARG A 37 11.70 -26.26 -60.36
N GLU A 38 12.52 -26.84 -59.51
CA GLU A 38 13.61 -26.21 -58.78
C GLU A 38 14.70 -25.80 -59.79
N MET A 39 15.02 -24.51 -59.85
CA MET A 39 16.21 -24.01 -60.53
C MET A 39 17.20 -23.56 -59.47
N ASP A 40 18.31 -24.29 -59.38
CA ASP A 40 19.47 -23.96 -58.56
C ASP A 40 20.01 -22.57 -58.92
N ILE A 41 19.83 -21.60 -58.02
CA ILE A 41 20.61 -20.37 -58.00
C ILE A 41 21.41 -20.42 -56.70
N HIS A 42 22.69 -20.73 -56.82
CA HIS A 42 23.66 -20.73 -55.74
C HIS A 42 24.01 -19.28 -55.37
N PRO A 43 23.72 -18.77 -54.16
CA PRO A 43 24.34 -17.55 -53.68
C PRO A 43 25.58 -17.93 -52.87
N GLU A 44 26.74 -17.40 -53.26
CA GLU A 44 27.96 -17.48 -52.47
C GLU A 44 27.73 -16.95 -51.04
N GLU A 45 27.95 -17.80 -50.04
CA GLU A 45 28.07 -17.38 -48.64
C GLU A 45 29.43 -16.69 -48.42
N HIS A 46 29.44 -15.36 -48.46
CA HIS A 46 30.49 -14.60 -47.79
C HIS A 46 30.24 -14.62 -46.27
N HIS A 47 31.03 -15.43 -45.55
CA HIS A 47 31.04 -15.45 -44.09
C HIS A 47 31.43 -14.08 -43.51
N LEU A 48 30.44 -13.35 -42.97
CA LEU A 48 30.68 -12.22 -42.06
C LEU A 48 30.87 -12.75 -40.62
N PRO A 49 31.79 -12.17 -39.81
CA PRO A 49 32.07 -12.66 -38.46
C PRO A 49 30.86 -12.49 -37.54
N ARG A 50 30.57 -13.54 -36.75
CA ARG A 50 29.63 -13.52 -35.62
C ARG A 50 29.82 -12.26 -34.78
N HIS A 51 28.78 -11.41 -34.71
CA HIS A 51 28.67 -10.42 -33.66
C HIS A 51 28.65 -11.13 -32.31
N GLN A 52 29.75 -11.00 -31.56
CA GLN A 52 29.82 -11.27 -30.14
C GLN A 52 28.70 -10.48 -29.45
N ALA A 53 27.82 -11.20 -28.74
CA ALA A 53 26.83 -10.58 -27.87
C ALA A 53 27.57 -9.75 -26.80
N ALA A 54 27.32 -8.44 -26.80
CA ALA A 54 27.81 -7.53 -25.78
C ALA A 54 27.21 -7.89 -24.41
N PRO A 55 27.96 -7.73 -23.31
CA PRO A 55 27.46 -8.05 -21.97
C PRO A 55 26.28 -7.15 -21.57
N PRO A 56 25.26 -7.68 -20.88
CA PRO A 56 24.03 -6.96 -20.57
C PRO A 56 24.21 -6.08 -19.34
N HIS A 57 24.93 -4.95 -19.46
CA HIS A 57 25.01 -3.97 -18.37
C HIS A 57 24.94 -2.50 -18.80
N ALA A 58 24.60 -2.19 -20.06
CA ALA A 58 24.53 -0.81 -20.54
C ALA A 58 23.10 -0.27 -20.78
N ALA A 59 22.05 -1.01 -20.43
CA ALA A 59 20.67 -0.65 -20.75
C ALA A 59 19.81 -0.22 -19.55
N GLU A 60 20.41 0.12 -18.40
CA GLU A 60 19.66 0.65 -17.24
C GLU A 60 19.70 2.18 -17.13
N LEU A 61 20.20 2.90 -18.14
CA LEU A 61 20.45 4.34 -18.03
C LEU A 61 19.39 5.27 -18.65
N VAL A 62 18.14 4.84 -18.74
CA VAL A 62 17.09 5.65 -19.39
C VAL A 62 15.84 5.75 -18.51
N THR A 63 16.02 6.07 -17.24
CA THR A 63 14.97 6.82 -16.53
C THR A 63 15.36 8.29 -16.63
N PRO A 64 14.53 9.19 -17.21
CA PRO A 64 14.87 10.61 -17.37
C PRO A 64 15.42 11.27 -16.09
N ASN A 65 14.92 10.82 -14.93
CA ASN A 65 15.34 11.27 -13.60
C ASN A 65 16.81 10.90 -13.27
N VAL A 66 17.29 9.73 -13.71
CA VAL A 66 18.68 9.28 -13.48
C VAL A 66 19.65 10.11 -14.32
N THR A 67 19.33 10.36 -15.60
CA THR A 67 20.19 11.15 -16.49
C THR A 67 20.31 12.60 -16.02
N LEU A 68 19.19 13.24 -15.66
CA LEU A 68 19.19 14.59 -15.09
C LEU A 68 20.02 14.65 -13.80
N ARG A 69 19.85 13.68 -12.89
CA ARG A 69 20.64 13.59 -11.66
C ARG A 69 22.14 13.49 -11.96
N ARG A 70 22.55 12.69 -12.94
CA ARG A 70 23.96 12.54 -13.32
C ARG A 70 24.53 13.84 -13.91
N LEU A 71 23.77 14.54 -14.75
CA LEU A 71 24.16 15.82 -15.34
C LEU A 71 24.31 16.92 -14.27
N ILE A 72 23.36 17.01 -13.34
CA ILE A 72 23.44 17.97 -12.24
C ILE A 72 24.67 17.65 -11.37
N GLN A 73 24.89 16.38 -11.03
CA GLN A 73 26.06 15.97 -10.25
C GLN A 73 27.39 16.21 -10.96
N SER A 74 27.48 15.98 -12.28
CA SER A 74 28.70 16.23 -13.05
C SER A 74 28.99 17.72 -13.14
N TRP A 75 27.96 18.55 -13.34
CA TRP A 75 28.09 20.00 -13.39
C TRP A 75 28.53 20.58 -12.04
N CYS A 76 27.91 20.15 -10.92
CA CYS A 76 28.34 20.56 -9.58
C CYS A 76 29.79 20.15 -9.30
N THR A 77 30.22 18.96 -9.74
CA THR A 77 31.61 18.51 -9.58
C THR A 77 32.58 19.39 -10.34
N LEU A 78 32.24 19.79 -11.58
CA LEU A 78 33.07 20.65 -12.42
C LEU A 78 33.21 22.07 -11.82
N HIS A 79 32.19 22.56 -11.11
CA HIS A 79 32.18 23.92 -10.55
C HIS A 79 32.48 23.97 -9.05
N ALA A 80 32.99 22.89 -8.46
CA ALA A 80 33.34 22.83 -7.04
C ALA A 80 34.35 23.92 -6.62
N ALA A 81 35.29 24.26 -7.52
CA ALA A 81 36.26 25.34 -7.29
C ALA A 81 35.61 26.75 -7.20
N HIS A 82 34.40 26.92 -7.71
CA HIS A 82 33.62 28.17 -7.64
C HIS A 82 32.68 28.19 -6.42
N GLY A 83 32.89 27.30 -5.44
CA GLY A 83 32.07 27.21 -4.23
C GLY A 83 30.73 26.48 -4.43
N ILE A 84 30.49 25.85 -5.60
CA ILE A 84 29.27 25.08 -5.84
C ILE A 84 29.38 23.71 -5.17
N GLN A 85 28.57 23.49 -4.13
CA GLN A 85 28.54 22.22 -3.42
C GLN A 85 27.77 21.14 -4.19
N ARG A 86 28.28 19.91 -4.15
CA ARG A 86 27.56 18.75 -4.69
C ARG A 86 26.28 18.52 -3.92
N LEU A 87 25.16 18.36 -4.63
CA LEU A 87 23.90 17.96 -4.00
C LEU A 87 24.09 16.61 -3.29
N PRO A 88 23.66 16.49 -2.01
CA PRO A 88 23.77 15.23 -1.28
C PRO A 88 23.04 14.12 -2.03
N THR A 89 23.73 13.00 -2.27
CA THR A 89 23.10 11.79 -2.80
C THR A 89 22.05 11.30 -1.80
N PRO A 90 20.81 11.01 -2.22
CA PRO A 90 19.82 10.36 -1.38
C PRO A 90 20.42 9.09 -0.81
N LYS A 91 20.27 8.89 0.50
CA LYS A 91 20.71 7.66 1.15
C LYS A 91 19.99 6.48 0.46
N PRO A 92 20.67 5.35 0.21
CA PRO A 92 20.02 4.17 -0.32
C PRO A 92 18.87 3.75 0.61
N PRO A 93 17.76 3.23 0.06
CA PRO A 93 16.66 2.76 0.88
C PRO A 93 17.11 1.63 1.80
N VAL A 94 16.42 1.49 2.93
CA VAL A 94 16.69 0.43 3.90
C VAL A 94 16.49 -0.95 3.26
N SER A 95 17.39 -1.89 3.55
CA SER A 95 17.28 -3.26 3.03
C SER A 95 16.32 -4.11 3.87
N LYS A 96 15.65 -5.08 3.23
CA LYS A 96 14.75 -6.02 3.92
C LYS A 96 15.48 -6.80 5.02
N SER A 97 16.71 -7.24 4.77
CA SER A 97 17.50 -7.99 5.76
C SER A 97 17.85 -7.14 6.99
N GLN A 98 18.10 -5.84 6.82
CA GLN A 98 18.30 -4.93 7.94
C GLN A 98 17.02 -4.75 8.76
N LEU A 99 15.86 -4.61 8.10
CA LEU A 99 14.58 -4.53 8.79
C LEU A 99 14.29 -5.79 9.61
N LEU A 100 14.48 -6.98 9.04
CA LEU A 100 14.27 -8.24 9.75
C LEU A 100 15.15 -8.37 11.00
N LYS A 101 16.41 -7.91 10.95
CA LYS A 101 17.27 -7.86 12.14
C LYS A 101 16.68 -6.96 13.23
N ILE A 102 16.18 -5.78 12.86
CA ILE A 102 15.56 -4.85 13.80
C ILE A 102 14.29 -5.46 14.40
N LEU A 103 13.46 -6.14 13.61
CA LEU A 103 12.26 -6.83 14.09
C LEU A 103 12.59 -7.95 15.09
N ASN A 104 13.63 -8.73 14.83
CA ASN A 104 14.10 -9.75 15.77
C ASN A 104 14.56 -9.13 17.11
N HIS A 105 15.29 -8.03 17.07
CA HIS A 105 15.67 -7.29 18.28
C HIS A 105 14.47 -6.65 18.99
N ALA A 106 13.39 -6.32 18.26
CA ALA A 106 12.19 -5.74 18.83
C ALA A 106 11.34 -6.74 19.64
N GLN A 107 11.54 -8.04 19.44
CA GLN A 107 10.87 -9.10 20.21
C GLN A 107 11.42 -9.22 21.64
N THR A 108 12.65 -8.78 21.87
CA THR A 108 13.29 -8.82 23.18
C THR A 108 12.93 -7.56 23.99
N PRO A 109 12.30 -7.68 25.19
CA PRO A 109 11.82 -6.52 25.95
C PRO A 109 12.90 -5.44 26.22
N GLN A 110 14.14 -5.86 26.47
CA GLN A 110 15.26 -4.95 26.78
C GLN A 110 15.68 -4.07 25.59
N THR A 111 15.52 -4.56 24.36
CA THR A 111 15.90 -3.87 23.12
C THR A 111 14.70 -3.34 22.32
N GLN A 112 13.48 -3.65 22.76
CA GLN A 112 12.24 -3.32 22.07
C GLN A 112 12.11 -1.83 21.77
N ILE A 113 12.17 -0.97 22.78
CA ILE A 113 11.99 0.48 22.61
C ILE A 113 13.04 1.07 21.67
N LYS A 114 14.31 0.68 21.81
CA LYS A 114 15.40 1.16 20.93
C LYS A 114 15.18 0.72 19.48
N SER A 115 14.68 -0.50 19.28
CA SER A 115 14.37 -1.04 17.95
C SER A 115 13.19 -0.29 17.31
N LEU A 116 12.14 -0.01 18.08
CA LEU A 116 10.99 0.80 17.64
C LEU A 116 11.41 2.22 17.26
N GLN A 117 12.22 2.89 18.08
CA GLN A 117 12.76 4.22 17.77
C GLN A 117 13.59 4.22 16.47
N THR A 118 14.34 3.12 16.23
CA THR A 118 15.09 2.94 14.99
C THR A 118 14.14 2.79 13.79
N LEU A 119 13.07 2.00 13.91
CA LEU A 119 12.04 1.87 12.87
C LEU A 119 11.34 3.21 12.59
N LYS A 120 11.01 3.98 13.63
CA LYS A 120 10.42 5.32 13.52
C LYS A 120 11.33 6.27 12.76
N SER A 121 12.61 6.29 13.10
CA SER A 121 13.62 7.06 12.37
C SER A 121 13.66 6.65 10.90
N ILE A 122 13.74 5.35 10.58
CA ILE A 122 13.77 4.88 9.19
C ILE A 122 12.51 5.31 8.40
N ALA A 123 11.33 5.20 9.01
CA ALA A 123 10.05 5.56 8.40
C ALA A 123 9.91 7.07 8.10
N SER A 124 10.50 7.93 8.93
CA SER A 124 10.42 9.39 8.76
C SER A 124 11.32 9.94 7.65
N HIS A 125 12.34 9.18 7.22
CA HIS A 125 13.32 9.67 6.25
C HIS A 125 12.76 9.86 4.83
N ASN A 126 12.02 8.90 4.28
CA ASN A 126 11.46 8.98 2.93
C ASN A 126 10.36 7.94 2.67
N GLN A 127 9.56 8.18 1.62
CA GLN A 127 8.45 7.30 1.23
C GLN A 127 8.93 5.91 0.73
N THR A 128 10.09 5.83 0.10
CA THR A 128 10.66 4.55 -0.37
C THR A 128 10.91 3.60 0.79
N ASN A 129 11.46 4.09 1.90
CA ASN A 129 11.66 3.33 3.14
C ASN A 129 10.33 2.83 3.69
N ARG A 130 9.29 3.67 3.69
CA ARG A 130 7.94 3.26 4.15
C ARG A 130 7.40 2.09 3.33
N ARG A 131 7.55 2.13 2.00
CA ARG A 131 7.18 1.01 1.11
C ARG A 131 8.04 -0.22 1.34
N CYS A 132 9.34 -0.08 1.55
CA CYS A 132 10.21 -1.20 1.91
C CYS A 132 9.80 -1.84 3.25
N MET A 133 9.39 -1.04 4.23
CA MET A 133 8.92 -1.51 5.54
C MET A 133 7.59 -2.25 5.42
N GLU A 134 6.64 -1.73 4.65
CA GLU A 134 5.37 -2.39 4.34
C GLU A 134 5.61 -3.77 3.71
N ASN A 135 6.44 -3.85 2.66
CA ASN A 135 6.79 -5.10 1.98
C ASN A 135 7.63 -6.08 2.83
N ALA A 136 8.21 -5.60 3.93
CA ALA A 136 8.98 -6.41 4.85
C ALA A 136 8.14 -7.00 6.00
N GLY A 137 6.82 -6.69 6.06
CA GLY A 137 5.93 -7.17 7.12
C GLY A 137 6.08 -6.41 8.44
N VAL A 138 6.65 -5.20 8.41
CA VAL A 138 6.72 -4.34 9.61
C VAL A 138 5.32 -3.99 10.14
N PRO A 139 4.30 -3.68 9.31
CA PRO A 139 2.96 -3.37 9.82
C PRO A 139 2.35 -4.53 10.61
N ASP A 140 2.46 -5.75 10.10
CA ASP A 140 1.91 -6.96 10.73
C ASP A 140 2.57 -7.20 12.09
N PHE A 141 3.90 -7.04 12.17
CA PHE A 141 4.64 -7.12 13.42
C PHE A 141 4.17 -6.08 14.44
N LEU A 142 4.01 -4.81 14.03
CA LEU A 142 3.58 -3.74 14.94
C LEU A 142 2.14 -3.95 15.41
N ALA A 143 1.24 -4.41 14.54
CA ALA A 143 -0.13 -4.75 14.92
C ALA A 143 -0.17 -5.90 15.93
N SER A 144 0.59 -6.97 15.67
CA SER A 144 0.74 -8.09 16.61
C SER A 144 1.33 -7.64 17.96
N LEU A 145 2.32 -6.74 17.94
CA LEU A 145 2.89 -6.18 19.16
C LEU A 145 1.86 -5.41 19.98
N ILE A 146 1.02 -4.59 19.33
CA ILE A 146 -0.03 -3.82 19.99
C ILE A 146 -1.09 -4.73 20.62
N VAL A 147 -1.45 -5.82 19.94
CA VAL A 147 -2.43 -6.80 20.44
C VAL A 147 -1.89 -7.58 21.63
N THR A 148 -0.62 -8.00 21.58
CA THR A 148 -0.04 -8.93 22.55
C THR A 148 0.59 -8.26 23.78
N ASN A 149 1.11 -7.04 23.65
CA ASN A 149 1.91 -6.40 24.68
C ASN A 149 1.09 -5.41 25.52
N THR A 150 0.19 -5.94 26.35
CA THR A 150 -0.68 -5.14 27.22
C THR A 150 0.09 -4.41 28.34
N GLU A 151 1.25 -4.94 28.73
CA GLU A 151 2.02 -4.46 29.88
C GLU A 151 2.90 -3.26 29.55
N SER A 152 3.43 -3.18 28.32
CA SER A 152 4.32 -2.09 27.90
C SER A 152 3.56 -1.04 27.09
N ARG A 153 2.75 -0.22 27.77
CA ARG A 153 2.00 0.88 27.13
C ARG A 153 2.88 1.75 26.23
N LYS A 154 4.09 2.10 26.68
CA LYS A 154 5.02 2.92 25.90
C LYS A 154 5.44 2.27 24.57
N ALA A 155 5.65 0.95 24.56
CA ALA A 155 6.01 0.25 23.33
C ALA A 155 4.84 0.24 22.33
N CYS A 156 3.61 0.05 22.82
CA CYS A 156 2.42 0.03 21.99
C CYS A 156 2.06 1.43 21.45
N GLU A 157 2.24 2.50 22.24
CA GLU A 157 2.08 3.89 21.76
C GLU A 157 3.10 4.23 20.67
N GLU A 158 4.36 3.82 20.86
CA GLU A 158 5.40 4.02 19.84
C GLU A 158 5.11 3.19 18.57
N ALA A 159 4.66 1.95 18.73
CA ALA A 159 4.27 1.09 17.61
C ALA A 159 3.09 1.68 16.82
N LEU A 160 2.08 2.22 17.50
CA LEU A 160 0.94 2.89 16.88
C LEU A 160 1.38 4.13 16.09
N THR A 161 2.27 4.93 16.67
CA THR A 161 2.85 6.10 16.00
C THR A 161 3.60 5.71 14.73
N ILE A 162 4.37 4.62 14.76
CA ILE A 162 5.10 4.12 13.59
C ILE A 162 4.11 3.64 12.52
N LEU A 163 3.10 2.84 12.89
CA LEU A 163 2.07 2.35 11.97
C LEU A 163 1.38 3.51 11.22
N PHE A 164 0.99 4.55 11.95
CA PHE A 164 0.40 5.74 11.35
C PHE A 164 1.39 6.46 10.41
N THR A 165 2.65 6.60 10.83
CA THR A 165 3.71 7.25 10.03
C THR A 165 4.01 6.50 8.73
N LEU A 166 3.79 5.18 8.69
CA LEU A 166 4.05 4.37 7.49
C LEU A 166 3.15 4.74 6.30
N GLN A 167 1.98 5.34 6.53
CA GLN A 167 1.02 5.71 5.46
C GLN A 167 0.84 4.55 4.48
N LEU A 168 0.31 3.44 5.01
CA LEU A 168 0.19 2.17 4.30
C LEU A 168 -0.61 2.32 3.00
N SER A 169 -0.36 1.42 2.06
CA SER A 169 -1.20 1.28 0.87
C SER A 169 -2.62 0.87 1.25
N GLU A 170 -3.58 1.05 0.36
CA GLU A 170 -4.95 0.56 0.53
C GLU A 170 -4.96 -0.95 0.83
N SER A 171 -4.13 -1.74 0.14
CA SER A 171 -3.96 -3.17 0.41
C SER A 171 -3.40 -3.47 1.81
N GLY A 172 -2.44 -2.67 2.28
CA GLY A 172 -1.88 -2.81 3.63
C GLY A 172 -2.90 -2.47 4.71
N LEU A 173 -3.70 -1.41 4.50
CA LEU A 173 -4.80 -1.04 5.39
C LEU A 173 -5.88 -2.13 5.43
N LYS A 174 -6.30 -2.65 4.27
CA LYS A 174 -7.26 -3.76 4.18
C LYS A 174 -6.77 -4.99 4.92
N ALA A 175 -5.48 -5.34 4.79
CA ALA A 175 -4.90 -6.47 5.49
C ALA A 175 -4.99 -6.31 7.03
N LEU A 176 -4.73 -5.10 7.54
CA LEU A 176 -4.89 -4.81 8.96
C LEU A 176 -6.36 -4.83 9.42
N THR A 177 -7.30 -4.41 8.57
CA THR A 177 -8.74 -4.42 8.90
C THR A 177 -9.28 -5.83 9.12
N LEU A 178 -8.68 -6.85 8.50
CA LEU A 178 -9.04 -8.26 8.74
C LEU A 178 -8.64 -8.73 10.15
N ASN A 179 -7.76 -8.02 10.84
CA ASN A 179 -7.36 -8.33 12.20
C ASN A 179 -8.29 -7.62 13.21
N THR A 180 -9.34 -8.32 13.63
CA THR A 180 -10.34 -7.79 14.57
C THR A 180 -9.74 -7.47 15.94
N GLU A 181 -8.76 -8.24 16.41
CA GLU A 181 -8.09 -7.99 17.69
C GLU A 181 -7.30 -6.67 17.67
N PHE A 182 -6.69 -6.34 16.53
CA PHE A 182 -6.03 -5.05 16.35
C PHE A 182 -7.02 -3.89 16.38
N LEU A 183 -8.18 -4.03 15.71
CA LEU A 183 -9.24 -3.02 15.75
C LEU A 183 -9.79 -2.79 17.17
N GLU A 184 -9.98 -3.88 17.92
CA GLU A 184 -10.35 -3.80 19.33
C GLU A 184 -9.29 -3.10 20.19
N SER A 185 -8.01 -3.39 19.92
CA SER A 185 -6.91 -2.75 20.62
C SER A 185 -6.89 -1.25 20.36
N LEU A 186 -7.09 -0.80 19.10
CA LEU A 186 -7.22 0.62 18.77
C LEU A 186 -8.40 1.28 19.50
N THR A 187 -9.52 0.56 19.66
CA THR A 187 -10.66 1.05 20.45
C THR A 187 -10.29 1.25 21.93
N ARG A 188 -9.52 0.32 22.53
CA ARG A 188 -8.99 0.49 23.90
C ARG A 188 -7.99 1.65 24.01
N PHE A 189 -7.20 1.92 22.96
CA PHE A 189 -6.32 3.09 22.92
C PHE A 189 -7.11 4.40 22.98
N MET A 190 -8.28 4.47 22.34
CA MET A 190 -9.16 5.64 22.45
C MET A 190 -9.68 5.87 23.88
N GLN A 191 -9.89 4.80 24.64
CA GLN A 191 -10.44 4.82 26.00
C GLN A 191 -9.42 5.20 27.08
N HIS A 192 -8.19 4.68 26.95
CA HIS A 192 -7.27 4.65 28.09
C HIS A 192 -5.91 5.30 27.83
N ALA A 193 -5.57 5.69 26.60
CA ALA A 193 -4.27 6.25 26.26
C ALA A 193 -4.22 7.78 26.39
N GLY A 194 -3.00 8.35 26.31
CA GLY A 194 -2.81 9.80 26.28
C GLY A 194 -3.40 10.45 25.02
N TYR A 195 -3.61 11.77 25.05
CA TYR A 195 -4.25 12.52 23.95
C TYR A 195 -3.64 12.23 22.57
N GLU A 196 -2.31 12.25 22.46
CA GLU A 196 -1.60 11.99 21.20
C GLU A 196 -1.90 10.57 20.66
N SER A 197 -1.81 9.56 21.53
CA SER A 197 -2.13 8.17 21.20
C SER A 197 -3.59 7.98 20.79
N ARG A 198 -4.53 8.68 21.44
CA ARG A 198 -5.96 8.69 21.06
C ARG A 198 -6.13 9.24 19.65
N VAL A 199 -5.46 10.35 19.32
CA VAL A 199 -5.50 10.95 17.97
C VAL A 199 -4.94 9.99 16.92
N TYR A 200 -3.77 9.38 17.16
CA TYR A 200 -3.23 8.39 16.21
C TYR A 200 -4.13 7.17 16.05
N ALA A 201 -4.77 6.69 17.13
CA ALA A 201 -5.72 5.58 17.04
C ALA A 201 -6.93 5.94 16.16
N VAL A 202 -7.53 7.11 16.36
CA VAL A 202 -8.65 7.60 15.54
C VAL A 202 -8.25 7.76 14.08
N MET A 203 -7.08 8.37 13.81
CA MET A 203 -6.61 8.57 12.44
C MET A 203 -6.28 7.25 11.74
N MET A 204 -5.74 6.28 12.47
CA MET A 204 -5.49 4.94 11.94
C MET A 204 -6.79 4.21 11.63
N LEU A 205 -7.77 4.22 12.56
CA LEU A 205 -9.09 3.64 12.36
C LEU A 205 -9.82 4.26 11.17
N LYS A 206 -9.78 5.59 11.04
CA LYS A 206 -10.32 6.29 9.88
C LYS A 206 -9.71 5.78 8.57
N SER A 207 -8.38 5.71 8.49
CA SER A 207 -7.67 5.25 7.29
C SER A 207 -8.03 3.81 6.93
N MET A 208 -8.14 2.93 7.95
CA MET A 208 -8.53 1.53 7.77
C MET A 208 -9.97 1.39 7.29
N LEU A 209 -10.90 2.18 7.83
CA LEU A 209 -12.31 2.15 7.47
C LEU A 209 -12.57 2.73 6.08
N GLU A 210 -11.86 3.80 5.70
CA GLU A 210 -11.90 4.36 4.34
C GLU A 210 -11.42 3.35 3.28
N ALA A 211 -10.47 2.48 3.64
CA ALA A 211 -9.99 1.41 2.78
C ALA A 211 -10.85 0.13 2.87
N ALA A 212 -11.72 -0.03 3.86
CA ALA A 212 -12.47 -1.25 4.11
C ALA A 212 -13.71 -1.38 3.20
N ASP A 213 -14.11 -2.63 2.90
CA ASP A 213 -15.41 -2.87 2.31
C ASP A 213 -16.54 -2.43 3.26
N PRO A 214 -17.63 -1.84 2.74
CA PRO A 214 -18.74 -1.35 3.56
C PRO A 214 -19.31 -2.40 4.53
N ALA A 215 -19.23 -3.69 4.17
CA ALA A 215 -19.67 -4.80 5.01
C ALA A 215 -18.88 -4.95 6.31
N LEU A 216 -17.60 -4.54 6.34
CA LEU A 216 -16.75 -4.63 7.54
C LEU A 216 -17.01 -3.47 8.51
N GLN A 217 -17.50 -2.33 8.02
CA GLN A 217 -17.83 -1.17 8.84
C GLN A 217 -19.06 -1.42 9.74
N ILE A 218 -19.90 -2.39 9.39
CA ILE A 218 -21.11 -2.77 10.13
C ILE A 218 -20.76 -3.53 11.43
N ASN A 219 -19.58 -4.12 11.52
CA ASN A 219 -19.15 -4.91 12.69
C ASN A 219 -18.43 -4.09 13.76
N LEU A 220 -18.39 -2.76 13.63
CA LEU A 220 -17.84 -1.89 14.67
C LEU A 220 -18.72 -1.94 15.92
N ARG A 221 -18.11 -2.24 17.07
CA ARG A 221 -18.86 -2.31 18.32
C ARG A 221 -19.33 -0.91 18.77
N PRO A 222 -20.46 -0.80 19.49
CA PRO A 222 -20.98 0.49 19.96
C PRO A 222 -19.98 1.32 20.77
N GLU A 223 -19.08 0.67 21.52
CA GLU A 223 -18.07 1.36 22.34
C GLU A 223 -17.17 2.27 21.50
N PHE A 224 -16.87 1.89 20.25
CA PHE A 224 -16.12 2.73 19.33
C PHE A 224 -16.80 4.09 19.11
N PHE A 225 -18.11 4.09 18.87
CA PHE A 225 -18.87 5.31 18.58
C PHE A 225 -19.03 6.19 19.83
N VAL A 226 -19.19 5.58 21.00
CA VAL A 226 -19.22 6.30 22.28
C VAL A 226 -17.91 7.04 22.50
N GLU A 227 -16.78 6.38 22.29
CA GLU A 227 -15.45 6.98 22.48
C GLU A 227 -15.15 8.06 21.45
N LEU A 228 -15.53 7.86 20.18
CA LEU A 228 -15.43 8.91 19.17
C LEU A 228 -16.22 10.16 19.57
N ALA A 229 -17.46 9.99 20.05
CA ALA A 229 -18.28 11.11 20.49
C ALA A 229 -17.65 11.84 21.69
N GLN A 230 -17.05 11.11 22.63
CA GLN A 230 -16.29 11.71 23.74
C GLN A 230 -15.07 12.50 23.25
N ILE A 231 -14.24 11.94 22.37
CA ILE A 231 -13.07 12.64 21.81
C ILE A 231 -13.47 13.93 21.09
N LEU A 232 -14.56 13.90 20.32
CA LEU A 232 -15.08 15.07 19.62
C LEU A 232 -15.62 16.12 20.59
N SER A 233 -16.28 15.68 21.67
CA SER A 233 -16.80 16.57 22.73
C SER A 233 -15.68 17.21 23.55
N ASP A 234 -14.62 16.45 23.88
CA ASP A 234 -13.42 16.93 24.56
C ASP A 234 -12.71 18.03 23.74
N ASN A 235 -12.62 17.83 22.41
CA ASN A 235 -12.04 18.82 21.50
C ASN A 235 -12.92 20.08 21.38
N GLY A 236 -14.25 19.94 21.36
CA GLY A 236 -15.18 21.06 21.36
C GLY A 236 -15.15 21.87 22.66
N ALA A 237 -15.00 21.21 23.81
CA ALA A 237 -14.82 21.87 25.10
C ALA A 237 -13.51 22.67 25.17
N CYS A 238 -12.41 22.13 24.63
CA CYS A 238 -11.12 22.83 24.54
C CYS A 238 -11.15 24.03 23.56
N GLN A 239 -11.91 23.98 22.47
CA GLN A 239 -12.10 25.13 21.58
C GLN A 239 -12.90 26.26 22.25
N ASN A 240 -13.87 25.92 23.09
CA ASN A 240 -14.68 26.89 23.83
C ASN A 240 -13.93 27.50 25.04
N ALA A 241 -12.94 26.81 25.61
CA ALA A 241 -12.10 27.34 26.68
C ALA A 241 -11.12 28.43 26.19
N PHE A 242 -10.71 28.40 24.92
CA PHE A 242 -9.81 29.41 24.33
C PHE A 242 -10.50 30.76 24.07
N MET A 243 -11.83 30.78 23.98
CA MET A 243 -12.64 31.99 23.79
C MET A 243 -13.12 32.63 25.11
N SER A 244 -12.88 32.00 26.27
CA SER A 244 -13.30 32.49 27.59
C SER A 244 -12.17 33.06 28.44
N CYS A 245 -10.93 33.16 27.96
CA CYS A 245 -9.88 33.91 28.65
C CYS A 245 -10.14 35.42 28.49
N PRO A 246 -10.41 36.18 29.58
CA PRO A 246 -10.53 37.62 29.50
C PRO A 246 -9.17 38.19 29.14
N LYS A 247 -9.12 39.03 28.10
CA LYS A 247 -7.94 39.85 27.81
C LYS A 247 -7.71 40.75 29.02
N HIS A 248 -6.62 40.51 29.75
CA HIS A 248 -6.05 41.45 30.71
C HIS A 248 -4.86 42.15 30.08
#